data_AF-A0A7Y6UBZ5-F1
#
_entry.id   AF-A0A7Y6UBZ5-F1
#
_cell.length_a   1.000
_cell.length_b   1.000
_cell.length_c   1.000
_cell.angle_alpha   90.00
_cell.angle_beta   90.00
_cell.angle_gamma   90.00
#
_symmetry.space_group_name_H-M   'P 1'
#
loop_
_entity.id
_entity.type
_entity.pdbx_description
1 polymer ?
#
loop_
_entity_poly.entity_id
_entity_poly.type
_entity_poly.pdbx_seq_one_letter_code
_entity_poly.pdbx_strand_id
1 'polypeptide(L)' 'NCGYIEIGKEAPEVCPACLHPQAYFEVKKENY' A
#
# COMPACT_ATOMS: atom_id res chain seq x y z
N ASN A 1 6.10 -5.12 -3.80
CA ASN A 1 5.91 -4.12 -4.87
C ASN A 1 6.18 -2.70 -4.39
N CYS A 2 7.42 -2.23 -4.56
CA CYS A 2 7.97 -0.88 -4.31
C CYS A 2 8.11 -0.33 -2.86
N GLY A 3 7.27 -0.69 -1.90
CA GLY A 3 7.41 -0.21 -0.51
C GLY A 3 6.79 1.17 -0.22
N TYR A 4 5.93 1.68 -1.11
CA TYR A 4 5.13 2.88 -0.85
C TYR A 4 4.21 2.69 0.38
N ILE A 5 4.12 3.71 1.23
CA ILE A 5 3.28 3.72 2.42
C ILE A 5 2.19 4.77 2.24
N GLU A 6 0.93 4.32 2.31
CA GLU A 6 -0.25 5.18 2.37
C GLU A 6 -0.65 5.41 3.83
N ILE A 7 -1.01 6.65 4.19
CA ILE A 7 -1.59 6.99 5.50
C ILE A 7 -3.03 7.45 5.28
N GLY A 8 -3.96 6.51 5.37
CA GLY A 8 -5.38 6.74 5.13
C GLY A 8 -6.23 5.60 5.67
N LYS A 9 -7.55 5.73 5.55
CA LYS A 9 -8.49 4.66 5.94
C LYS A 9 -8.47 3.47 4.97
N GLU A 10 -8.08 3.71 3.73
CA GLU A 10 -8.14 2.75 2.63
C GLU A 10 -6.90 2.90 1.74
N ALA A 11 -6.47 1.80 1.11
CA ALA A 11 -5.41 1.83 0.10
C ALA A 11 -5.94 2.41 -1.23
N PRO A 12 -5.11 3.11 -2.03
CA PRO A 12 -5.54 3.60 -3.34
C PRO A 12 -5.78 2.45 -4.33
N GLU A 13 -6.65 2.66 -5.32
CA GLU A 13 -6.92 1.67 -6.39
C GLU A 13 -5.65 1.26 -7.14
N VAL A 14 -4.71 2.20 -7.31
CA VAL A 14 -3.42 2.01 -7.97
C VAL A 14 -2.32 2.70 -7.15
N CYS A 15 -1.19 2.03 -6.95
CA CYS A 15 -0.03 2.59 -6.26
C CYS A 15 0.57 3.77 -7.06
N PRO A 16 0.71 4.98 -6.49
CA PRO A 16 1.22 6.14 -7.22
C PRO A 16 2.72 6.04 -7.54
N ALA A 17 3.45 5.16 -6.87
CA ALA A 17 4.89 4.97 -7.08
C ALA A 17 5.22 3.91 -8.15
N CYS A 18 4.45 2.82 -8.23
CA CYS A 18 4.78 1.68 -9.11
C CYS A 18 3.63 1.18 -9.97
N LEU A 19 2.49 1.86 -9.96
CA LEU A 19 1.33 1.60 -10.82
C LEU A 19 0.71 0.20 -10.70
N HIS A 20 1.01 -0.53 -9.62
CA HIS A 20 0.37 -1.80 -9.31
C HIS A 20 -0.99 -1.60 -8.65
N PRO A 21 -1.93 -2.55 -8.84
CA PRO A 21 -3.28 -2.43 -8.28
C PRO A 21 -3.29 -2.56 -6.74
N GLN A 22 -4.39 -2.10 -6.13
CA GLN A 22 -4.66 -2.13 -4.69
C GLN A 22 -4.41 -3.49 -4.03
N ALA A 23 -4.59 -4.59 -4.76
CA ALA A 23 -4.37 -5.96 -4.29
C ALA A 23 -2.93 -6.24 -3.77
N TYR A 24 -1.97 -5.36 -4.06
CA TYR A 24 -0.59 -5.45 -3.56
C TYR A 24 -0.34 -4.69 -2.25
N PHE A 25 -1.33 -3.97 -1.73
CA PHE A 25 -1.23 -3.32 -0.43
C PHE A 25 -1.60 -4.29 0.69
N GLU A 26 -0.99 -4.08 1.85
CA GLU A 26 -1.31 -4.78 3.09
C GLU A 26 -1.37 -3.79 4.26
N VAL A 27 -2.14 -4.12 5.29
CA VAL A 27 -2.14 -3.35 6.54
C VAL A 27 -0.77 -3.52 7.18
N LYS A 28 -0.07 -2.40 7.39
CA LYS A 28 1.21 -2.38 8.08
C LYS A 28 1.03 -2.93 9.49
N LYS A 29 1.67 -4.07 9.78
CA LYS A 29 1.70 -4.68 11.12
C LYS A 29 2.98 -4.23 11.84
N GLU A 30 2.84 -3.87 13.10
CA GLU A 30 3.98 -3.62 13.99
C GLU A 30 4.16 -4.87 14.87
N ASN A 31 4.82 -5.89 14.31
CA ASN A 31 5.20 -7.07 15.07
C ASN A 31 6.69 -6.92 15.44
N TYR A 32 7.00 -6.91 16.73
CA TYR A 32 8.36 -6.81 17.27
C TYR A 32 8.92 -8.18 17.67
#